data_AF-A0AAV1XY63-F1
#
_entry.id   AF-A0AAV1XY63-F1
#
_cell.length_a   1.000
_cell.length_b   1.000
_cell.length_c   1.000
_cell.angle_alpha   90.00
_cell.angle_beta   90.00
_cell.angle_gamma   90.00
#
_symmetry.space_group_name_H-M   'P 1'
#
loop_
_entity.id
_entity.type
_entity.pdbx_description
1 polymer ?
#
loop_
_entity_poly.entity_id
_entity_poly.type
_entity_poly.pdbx_seq_one_letter_code
_entity_poly.pdbx_strand_id
1 'polypeptide(L)'
;MASSLFQNPTFLQPPPPTSSAARRSYFPVRCGGPRSQRGPLVKGRVLSIEAIQAIQTLKRLHRTNPPDLSHALSPTLTRLLKSDLVAALRELIRQQNCALAMRVFSTLRTEYGADLTHHAEMAKALGNCGMLEELDNLIVELEEGGEIDCGDYKGLVNLIKAVIGAKRRESMVRVYGLMKKCGWGSVVVPDEYVVQVLVNGFKSFDEIELAKEVQDECNRAFANFSRAKLDKLKI
;
A
#
# COMPACT_ATOMS: atom_id res chain seq x y z
N MET A 1 40.62 2.92 65.18
CA MET A 1 41.17 4.28 65.48
C MET A 1 42.47 4.43 64.71
N ALA A 2 42.40 4.93 63.47
CA ALA A 2 43.57 5.37 62.70
C ALA A 2 43.07 6.14 61.47
N SER A 3 43.16 7.47 61.54
CA SER A 3 42.83 8.39 60.46
C SER A 3 44.11 8.73 59.73
N SER A 4 44.25 8.35 58.46
CA SER A 4 45.37 8.77 57.61
C SER A 4 44.99 9.99 56.76
N LEU A 5 45.85 11.01 56.90
CA LEU A 5 46.00 12.24 56.12
C LEU A 5 46.02 12.00 54.61
N PHE A 6 45.56 12.96 53.80
CA PHE A 6 46.20 13.52 52.57
C PHE A 6 45.31 14.70 52.07
N GLN A 7 45.66 15.94 52.42
CA GLN A 7 46.33 16.93 51.55
C GLN A 7 45.51 17.43 50.35
N ASN A 8 44.98 18.64 50.50
CA ASN A 8 44.55 19.52 49.40
C ASN A 8 45.76 19.97 48.56
N PRO A 9 45.58 20.07 47.24
CA PRO A 9 46.21 21.14 46.47
C PRO A 9 45.14 21.98 45.76
N THR A 10 45.06 23.25 46.15
CA THR A 10 44.48 24.32 45.31
C THR A 10 45.51 24.73 44.24
N PHE A 11 45.06 25.44 43.19
CA PHE A 11 45.78 26.02 42.03
C PHE A 11 45.75 25.11 40.78
N LEU A 12 45.18 25.49 39.64
CA LEU A 12 45.22 26.79 38.94
C LEU A 12 43.89 27.07 38.19
N GLN A 13 43.40 28.30 38.27
CA GLN A 13 42.27 28.79 37.48
C GLN A 13 42.81 29.31 36.12
N PRO A 14 42.25 28.92 34.96
CA PRO A 14 42.75 29.40 33.67
C PRO A 14 42.38 30.88 33.46
N PRO A 15 43.26 31.69 32.83
CA PRO A 15 42.98 33.08 32.54
C PRO A 15 41.88 33.22 31.47
N PRO A 16 41.10 34.31 31.48
CA PRO A 16 40.06 34.53 30.48
C PRO A 16 40.69 34.81 29.10
N PRO A 17 40.16 34.21 28.01
CA PRO A 17 40.67 34.48 26.67
C PRO A 17 40.30 35.91 26.25
N THR A 18 41.30 36.77 26.11
CA THR A 18 41.21 38.03 25.36
C THR A 18 41.56 37.74 23.90
N SER A 19 40.53 37.69 23.05
CA SER A 19 40.70 37.62 21.61
C SER A 19 39.47 38.24 20.94
N SER A 20 39.68 39.40 20.33
CA SER A 20 38.74 40.11 19.48
C SER A 20 38.48 39.30 18.20
N ALA A 21 37.52 38.38 18.26
CA ALA A 21 37.04 37.66 17.09
C ALA A 21 35.77 38.35 16.56
N ALA A 22 35.76 38.63 15.25
CA ALA A 22 34.61 39.15 14.52
C ALA A 22 33.32 38.43 14.93
N ARG A 23 32.27 39.21 15.23
CA ARG A 23 30.93 38.70 15.59
C ARG A 23 30.35 37.92 14.40
N ARG A 24 30.71 36.65 14.26
CA ARG A 24 29.91 35.69 13.51
C ARG A 24 28.65 35.51 14.32
N SER A 25 27.55 36.04 13.81
CA SER A 25 26.21 35.80 14.34
C SER A 25 25.97 34.28 14.34
N TYR A 26 26.21 33.65 15.48
CA TYR A 26 25.79 32.29 15.72
C TYR A 26 24.28 32.34 15.91
N PHE A 27 23.53 31.99 14.85
CA PHE A 27 22.11 31.71 14.95
C PHE A 27 21.96 30.23 15.34
N PRO A 28 21.65 29.90 16.60
CA PRO A 28 21.32 28.53 16.95
C PRO A 28 20.03 28.15 16.22
N VAL A 29 20.15 27.33 15.17
CA VAL A 29 18.98 26.67 14.57
C VAL A 29 18.46 25.68 15.59
N ARG A 30 17.42 26.08 16.34
CA ARG A 30 16.71 25.17 17.24
C ARG A 30 15.88 24.19 16.40
N CYS A 31 16.46 23.03 16.11
CA CYS A 31 15.73 21.92 15.53
C CYS A 31 14.75 21.33 16.58
N GLY A 32 13.56 21.91 16.66
CA GLY A 32 12.41 21.37 17.39
C GLY A 32 12.32 21.84 18.84
N GLY A 33 11.14 22.36 19.22
CA GLY A 33 10.75 22.50 20.62
C GLY A 33 10.74 21.16 21.36
N PRO A 34 10.52 21.15 22.69
CA PRO A 34 10.68 19.96 23.52
C PRO A 34 9.95 18.75 22.94
N ARG A 35 10.71 17.74 22.50
CA ARG A 35 10.16 16.43 22.08
C ARG A 35 9.42 15.72 23.22
N SER A 36 9.44 16.26 24.44
CA SER A 36 8.82 15.74 25.65
C SER A 36 7.29 15.72 25.65
N GLN A 37 6.62 16.42 24.73
CA GLN A 37 5.15 16.37 24.59
C GLN A 37 4.66 15.46 23.46
N ARG A 38 5.56 14.80 22.72
CA ARG A 38 5.15 13.71 21.83
C ARG A 38 5.04 12.45 22.68
N GLY A 39 3.81 12.02 22.96
CA GLY A 39 3.57 10.72 23.56
C GLY A 39 4.28 9.61 22.76
N PRO A 40 4.62 8.47 23.39
CA PRO A 40 5.22 7.36 22.69
C PRO A 40 4.40 7.02 21.43
N LEU A 41 5.04 6.82 20.28
CA LEU A 41 4.41 6.39 19.01
C LEU A 41 3.78 4.98 19.09
N VAL A 42 3.46 4.49 20.29
CA VAL A 42 3.27 3.07 20.62
C VAL A 42 1.80 2.64 20.55
N LYS A 43 0.89 3.45 19.99
CA LYS A 43 -0.48 2.97 19.70
C LYS A 43 -0.76 3.04 18.19
N GLY A 44 -0.33 1.99 17.49
CA GLY A 44 -0.94 1.57 16.22
C GLY A 44 -0.10 1.62 14.94
N ARG A 45 1.20 1.94 14.98
CA ARG A 45 2.04 2.04 13.76
C ARG A 45 3.24 1.10 13.84
N VAL A 46 3.06 -0.11 13.30
CA VAL A 46 4.14 -1.11 13.21
C VAL A 46 4.91 -0.89 11.90
N LEU A 47 5.63 0.23 11.81
CA LEU A 47 6.68 0.37 10.79
C LEU A 47 7.99 -0.03 11.45
N SER A 48 8.72 -0.96 10.84
CA SER A 48 10.09 -1.26 11.26
C SER A 48 10.99 -0.05 11.00
N ILE A 49 12.15 -0.03 11.66
CA ILE A 49 13.16 1.01 11.44
C ILE A 49 13.63 0.98 9.98
N GLU A 50 13.74 -0.21 9.39
CA GLU A 50 14.14 -0.41 8.00
C GLU A 50 13.11 0.20 7.03
N ALA A 51 11.81 -0.09 7.23
CA ALA A 51 10.74 0.50 6.45
C ALA A 51 10.74 2.04 6.54
N ILE A 52 10.94 2.59 7.75
CA ILE A 52 11.01 4.04 7.96
C ILE A 52 12.18 4.66 7.19
N GLN A 53 13.38 4.06 7.30
CA GLN A 53 14.57 4.55 6.62
C GLN A 53 14.43 4.45 5.10
N ALA A 54 13.84 3.36 4.59
CA ALA A 54 13.55 3.19 3.17
C ALA A 54 12.61 4.28 2.65
N ILE A 55 11.48 4.54 3.32
CA ILE A 55 10.52 5.59 2.94
C ILE A 55 11.18 6.97 2.94
N GLN A 56 11.98 7.28 3.96
CA GLN A 56 12.68 8.57 4.04
C GLN A 56 13.70 8.72 2.90
N THR A 57 14.43 7.66 2.59
CA THR A 57 15.40 7.62 1.49
C THR A 57 14.69 7.79 0.14
N LEU A 58 13.61 7.05 -0.10
CA LEU A 58 12.73 7.19 -1.27
C LEU A 58 12.29 8.63 -1.48
N LYS A 59 11.73 9.25 -0.44
CA LYS A 59 11.23 10.64 -0.50
C LYS A 59 12.34 11.66 -0.72
N ARG A 60 13.53 11.43 -0.17
CA ARG A 60 14.70 12.29 -0.41
C ARG A 60 15.15 12.20 -1.86
N LEU A 61 15.34 10.98 -2.38
CA LEU A 61 15.78 10.74 -3.75
C LEU A 61 14.78 11.31 -4.77
N HIS A 62 13.48 11.16 -4.52
CA HIS A 62 12.43 11.74 -5.37
C HIS A 62 12.48 13.27 -5.46
N ARG A 63 12.98 13.95 -4.43
CA ARG A 63 13.12 15.42 -4.43
C ARG A 63 14.39 15.88 -5.14
N THR A 64 15.45 15.08 -5.09
CA THR A 64 16.78 15.48 -5.59
C THR A 64 17.02 15.09 -7.04
N ASN A 65 16.56 13.91 -7.48
CA ASN A 65 16.81 13.38 -8.82
C ASN A 65 15.59 12.58 -9.35
N PRO A 66 14.58 13.23 -9.92
CA PRO A 66 13.40 12.54 -10.45
C PRO A 66 13.63 11.57 -11.63
N PRO A 67 14.54 11.81 -12.61
CA PRO A 67 14.62 10.96 -13.82
C PRO A 67 15.33 9.61 -13.62
N ASP A 68 16.38 9.51 -12.80
CA ASP A 68 17.14 8.24 -12.56
C ASP A 68 16.65 7.44 -11.35
N LEU A 69 15.45 7.77 -10.87
CA LEU A 69 14.96 7.29 -9.59
C LEU A 69 14.76 5.76 -9.59
N SER A 70 14.45 5.10 -10.71
CA SER A 70 14.26 3.64 -10.73
C SER A 70 15.55 2.86 -10.42
N HIS A 71 16.69 3.29 -10.97
CA HIS A 71 17.99 2.64 -10.73
C HIS A 71 18.52 2.94 -9.32
N ALA A 72 18.26 4.13 -8.78
CA ALA A 72 18.68 4.50 -7.43
C ALA A 72 17.86 3.83 -6.33
N LEU A 73 16.59 3.53 -6.60
CA LEU A 73 15.67 2.94 -5.62
C LEU A 73 15.73 1.42 -5.55
N SER A 74 16.01 0.76 -6.67
CA SER A 74 16.01 -0.72 -6.73
C SER A 74 16.85 -1.39 -5.64
N PRO A 75 18.11 -1.00 -5.33
CA PRO A 75 18.89 -1.71 -4.30
C PRO A 75 18.36 -1.46 -2.88
N THR A 76 17.63 -0.35 -2.66
CA THR A 76 17.03 -0.07 -1.35
C THR A 76 15.78 -0.90 -1.15
N LEU A 77 14.98 -1.09 -2.21
CA LEU A 77 13.71 -1.80 -2.15
C LEU A 77 13.88 -3.31 -2.16
N THR A 78 14.77 -3.85 -2.99
CA THR A 78 14.97 -5.31 -3.12
C THR A 78 15.60 -5.95 -1.89
N ARG A 79 16.18 -5.15 -0.98
CA ARG A 79 16.74 -5.62 0.29
C ARG A 79 15.73 -5.66 1.44
N LEU A 80 14.58 -4.99 1.29
CA LEU A 80 13.55 -4.97 2.32
C LEU A 80 12.81 -6.30 2.36
N LEU A 81 12.52 -6.79 3.57
CA LEU A 81 11.66 -7.95 3.76
C LEU A 81 10.25 -7.67 3.22
N LYS A 82 9.52 -8.73 2.82
CA LYS A 82 8.13 -8.62 2.33
C LYS A 82 7.25 -7.79 3.28
N SER A 83 7.34 -8.02 4.59
CA SER A 83 6.58 -7.27 5.60
C SER A 83 6.89 -5.77 5.58
N ASP A 84 8.16 -5.41 5.37
CA ASP A 84 8.61 -4.03 5.35
C ASP A 84 8.25 -3.33 4.04
N LEU A 85 8.28 -4.04 2.90
CA LEU A 85 7.76 -3.53 1.64
C LEU A 85 6.25 -3.25 1.70
N VAL A 86 5.46 -4.19 2.24
CA VAL A 86 4.01 -4.00 2.42
C VAL A 86 3.73 -2.83 3.38
N ALA A 87 4.49 -2.75 4.47
CA ALA A 87 4.38 -1.65 5.43
C ALA A 87 4.75 -0.29 4.79
N ALA A 88 5.81 -0.25 3.97
CA ALA A 88 6.23 0.94 3.24
C ALA A 88 5.20 1.36 2.19
N LEU A 89 4.65 0.41 1.42
CA LEU A 89 3.57 0.65 0.47
C LEU A 89 2.37 1.31 1.15
N ARG A 90 1.88 0.71 2.25
CA ARG A 90 0.74 1.24 3.01
C ARG A 90 1.00 2.63 3.59
N GLU A 91 2.20 2.87 4.10
CA GLU A 91 2.56 4.20 4.61
C GLU A 91 2.67 5.25 3.49
N LEU A 92 3.16 4.89 2.31
CA LEU A 92 3.19 5.80 1.15
C LEU A 92 1.79 6.11 0.63
N ILE A 93 0.92 5.10 0.53
CA ILE A 93 -0.51 5.27 0.21
C ILE A 93 -1.19 6.19 1.23
N ARG A 94 -0.93 5.97 2.54
CA ARG A 94 -1.46 6.82 3.61
C ARG A 94 -1.00 8.28 3.51
N GLN A 95 0.21 8.50 2.99
CA GLN A 95 0.75 9.82 2.71
C GLN A 95 0.27 10.41 1.37
N GLN A 96 -0.59 9.71 0.62
CA GLN A 96 -1.05 10.04 -0.74
C GLN A 96 0.12 10.25 -1.72
N ASN A 97 1.24 9.56 -1.50
CA ASN A 97 2.38 9.60 -2.42
C ASN A 97 2.27 8.44 -3.42
N CYS A 98 1.27 8.50 -4.29
CA CYS A 98 0.89 7.43 -5.20
C CYS A 98 2.02 7.08 -6.20
N ALA A 99 2.80 8.06 -6.68
CA ALA A 99 3.92 7.80 -7.59
C ALA A 99 5.05 6.98 -6.95
N LEU A 100 5.40 7.23 -5.69
CA LEU A 100 6.35 6.40 -4.96
C LEU A 100 5.75 5.06 -4.57
N ALA A 101 4.47 5.04 -4.18
CA ALA A 101 3.75 3.82 -3.85
C ALA A 101 3.75 2.84 -5.04
N MET A 102 3.50 3.31 -6.27
CA MET A 102 3.57 2.49 -7.48
C MET A 102 4.91 1.80 -7.65
N ARG A 103 6.03 2.50 -7.39
CA ARG A 103 7.37 1.91 -7.50
C ARG A 103 7.59 0.80 -6.48
N VAL A 104 7.19 1.05 -5.23
CA VAL A 104 7.27 0.03 -4.16
C VAL A 104 6.36 -1.16 -4.49
N PHE A 105 5.19 -0.90 -5.04
CA PHE A 105 4.24 -1.93 -5.47
C PHE A 105 4.79 -2.78 -6.62
N SER A 106 5.43 -2.16 -7.63
CA SER A 106 6.12 -2.89 -8.70
C SER A 106 7.21 -3.81 -8.13
N THR A 107 8.02 -3.34 -7.18
CA THR A 107 9.03 -4.20 -6.53
C THR A 107 8.40 -5.32 -5.71
N LEU A 108 7.31 -5.05 -4.98
CA LEU A 108 6.58 -6.09 -4.24
C LEU A 108 6.06 -7.18 -5.19
N ARG A 109 5.51 -6.80 -6.35
CA ARG A 109 5.04 -7.71 -7.39
C ARG A 109 6.15 -8.58 -7.94
N THR A 110 7.29 -8.00 -8.31
CA THR A 110 8.39 -8.74 -8.93
C THR A 110 9.12 -9.67 -7.97
N GLU A 111 9.29 -9.26 -6.70
CA GLU A 111 10.07 -10.03 -5.71
C GLU A 111 9.24 -11.08 -4.97
N TYR A 112 7.98 -10.76 -4.65
CA TYR A 112 7.19 -11.56 -3.70
C TYR A 112 5.80 -11.97 -4.22
N GLY A 113 5.43 -11.52 -5.42
CA GLY A 113 4.05 -11.50 -5.87
C GLY A 113 3.19 -10.50 -5.08
N ALA A 114 2.10 -10.04 -5.70
CA ALA A 114 1.10 -9.22 -5.02
C ALA A 114 -0.27 -9.87 -5.06
N ASP A 115 -0.86 -10.05 -3.89
CA ASP A 115 -2.21 -10.58 -3.78
C ASP A 115 -3.24 -9.56 -4.27
N LEU A 116 -4.45 -10.01 -4.57
CA LEU A 116 -5.54 -9.16 -5.06
C LEU A 116 -5.89 -8.01 -4.10
N THR A 117 -5.75 -8.24 -2.80
CA THR A 117 -5.87 -7.19 -1.78
C THR A 117 -4.85 -6.05 -1.98
N HIS A 118 -3.60 -6.35 -2.36
CA HIS A 118 -2.58 -5.32 -2.63
C HIS A 118 -2.91 -4.56 -3.92
N HIS A 119 -3.36 -5.26 -4.96
CA HIS A 119 -3.86 -4.64 -6.19
C HIS A 119 -5.03 -3.69 -5.91
N ALA A 120 -5.98 -4.11 -5.09
CA ALA A 120 -7.12 -3.29 -4.68
C ALA A 120 -6.72 -2.06 -3.86
N GLU A 121 -5.78 -2.20 -2.91
CA GLU A 121 -5.22 -1.09 -2.14
C GLU A 121 -4.56 -0.05 -3.07
N MET A 122 -3.77 -0.52 -4.05
CA MET A 122 -3.09 0.34 -5.02
C MET A 122 -4.09 1.01 -5.98
N ALA A 123 -5.04 0.27 -6.54
CA ALA A 123 -6.09 0.81 -7.41
C ALA A 123 -6.89 1.90 -6.68
N LYS A 124 -7.30 1.64 -5.44
CA LYS A 124 -8.02 2.65 -4.64
C LYS A 124 -7.17 3.91 -4.43
N ALA A 125 -5.87 3.75 -4.17
CA ALA A 125 -4.97 4.88 -4.00
C ALA A 125 -4.84 5.71 -5.29
N LEU A 126 -4.63 5.07 -6.43
CA LEU A 126 -4.54 5.73 -7.74
C LEU A 126 -5.83 6.50 -8.08
N GLY A 127 -7.00 5.89 -7.89
CA GLY A 127 -8.29 6.54 -8.09
C GLY A 127 -8.46 7.78 -7.21
N ASN A 128 -8.08 7.69 -5.93
CA ASN A 128 -8.12 8.84 -5.01
C ASN A 128 -7.11 9.95 -5.37
N CYS A 129 -5.97 9.57 -5.96
CA CYS A 129 -4.94 10.49 -6.43
C CYS A 129 -5.24 11.08 -7.83
N GLY A 130 -6.32 10.65 -8.50
CA GLY A 130 -6.65 11.06 -9.87
C GLY A 130 -5.73 10.48 -10.96
N MET A 131 -4.91 9.49 -10.60
CA MET A 131 -3.96 8.81 -11.50
C MET A 131 -4.68 7.70 -12.27
N LEU A 132 -5.62 8.10 -13.14
CA LEU A 132 -6.57 7.19 -13.79
C LEU A 132 -5.91 6.34 -14.89
N GLU A 133 -4.91 6.88 -15.58
CA GLU A 133 -4.16 6.15 -16.60
C GLU A 133 -3.35 5.02 -15.97
N GLU A 134 -2.69 5.31 -14.85
CA GLU A 134 -1.94 4.33 -14.08
C GLU A 134 -2.87 3.27 -13.46
N LEU A 135 -4.10 3.65 -13.08
CA LEU A 135 -5.10 2.71 -12.62
C LEU A 135 -5.52 1.76 -13.73
N ASP A 136 -5.79 2.26 -14.93
CA ASP A 136 -6.16 1.40 -16.05
C ASP A 136 -5.00 0.49 -16.46
N ASN A 137 -3.78 1.02 -16.50
CA ASN A 137 -2.57 0.23 -16.76
C ASN A 137 -2.39 -0.87 -15.71
N LEU A 138 -2.64 -0.59 -14.44
CA LEU A 138 -2.62 -1.59 -13.37
C LEU A 138 -3.62 -2.73 -13.61
N ILE A 139 -4.81 -2.43 -14.15
CA ILE A 139 -5.82 -3.44 -14.49
C ILE A 139 -5.44 -4.24 -15.74
N VAL A 140 -4.86 -3.59 -16.75
CA VAL A 140 -4.34 -4.27 -17.95
C VAL A 140 -3.22 -5.23 -17.57
N GLU A 141 -2.27 -4.79 -16.75
CA GLU A 141 -1.18 -5.64 -16.27
C GLU A 141 -1.69 -6.82 -15.41
N LEU A 142 -2.77 -6.61 -14.65
CA LEU A 142 -3.44 -7.68 -13.91
C LEU A 142 -4.09 -8.68 -14.87
N GLU A 143 -4.65 -8.20 -16.00
CA GLU A 143 -5.22 -9.05 -17.04
C GLU A 143 -4.16 -9.89 -17.76
N GLU A 144 -3.02 -9.28 -18.10
CA GLU A 144 -1.89 -9.95 -18.76
C GLU A 144 -1.17 -10.94 -17.84
N GLY A 145 -1.11 -10.64 -16.53
CA GLY A 145 -0.49 -11.48 -15.51
C GLY A 145 -1.20 -12.82 -15.26
N GLY A 146 -2.43 -12.99 -15.74
CA GLY A 146 -3.17 -14.25 -15.66
C GLY A 146 -4.09 -14.37 -14.44
N GLU A 147 -4.43 -15.63 -14.11
CA GLU A 147 -5.56 -16.02 -13.28
C GLU A 147 -5.55 -15.37 -11.88
N ILE A 148 -6.64 -14.67 -11.56
CA ILE A 148 -6.86 -14.10 -10.23
C ILE A 148 -7.43 -15.17 -9.29
N ASP A 149 -7.05 -15.12 -8.01
CA ASP A 149 -7.69 -15.96 -6.99
C ASP A 149 -9.10 -15.43 -6.70
N CYS A 150 -10.08 -16.07 -7.34
CA CYS A 150 -11.49 -15.74 -7.16
C CYS A 150 -12.07 -16.16 -5.81
N GLY A 151 -11.30 -16.85 -4.97
CA GLY A 151 -11.61 -17.10 -3.56
C GLY A 151 -11.31 -15.90 -2.66
N ASP A 152 -10.45 -14.95 -3.06
CA ASP A 152 -10.23 -13.70 -2.31
C ASP A 152 -11.37 -12.69 -2.58
N TYR A 153 -12.56 -13.00 -2.06
CA TYR A 153 -13.74 -12.13 -2.19
C TYR A 153 -13.48 -10.71 -1.65
N LYS A 154 -12.65 -10.58 -0.61
CA LYS A 154 -12.32 -9.27 -0.03
C LYS A 154 -11.47 -8.44 -0.99
N GLY A 155 -10.44 -9.04 -1.58
CA GLY A 155 -9.63 -8.43 -2.63
C GLY A 155 -10.49 -8.02 -3.83
N LEU A 156 -11.32 -8.94 -4.32
CA LEU A 156 -12.23 -8.72 -5.44
C LEU A 156 -13.17 -7.53 -5.20
N VAL A 157 -13.91 -7.54 -4.09
CA VAL A 157 -14.85 -6.47 -3.76
C VAL A 157 -14.14 -5.12 -3.67
N ASN A 158 -12.97 -5.08 -3.03
CA ASN A 158 -12.22 -3.83 -2.90
C ASN A 158 -11.71 -3.32 -4.24
N LEU A 159 -11.26 -4.22 -5.13
CA LEU A 159 -10.83 -3.87 -6.47
C LEU A 159 -11.99 -3.31 -7.30
N ILE A 160 -13.13 -4.01 -7.32
CA ILE A 160 -14.34 -3.59 -8.03
C ILE A 160 -14.80 -2.21 -7.52
N LYS A 161 -14.86 -2.02 -6.20
CA LYS A 161 -15.22 -0.73 -5.61
C LYS A 161 -14.24 0.38 -5.95
N ALA A 162 -12.94 0.09 -6.03
CA ALA A 162 -11.93 1.07 -6.42
C ALA A 162 -12.16 1.54 -7.88
N VAL A 163 -12.41 0.60 -8.78
CA VAL A 163 -12.68 0.87 -10.21
C VAL A 163 -13.99 1.64 -10.40
N ILE A 164 -15.06 1.26 -9.70
CA ILE A 164 -16.34 1.99 -9.69
C ILE A 164 -16.14 3.40 -9.17
N GLY A 165 -15.44 3.56 -8.04
CA GLY A 165 -15.16 4.86 -7.44
C GLY A 165 -14.34 5.79 -8.34
N ALA A 166 -13.42 5.22 -9.13
CA ALA A 166 -12.63 5.93 -10.14
C ALA A 166 -13.37 6.15 -11.47
N LYS A 167 -14.63 5.70 -11.58
CA LYS A 167 -15.49 5.78 -12.78
C LYS A 167 -14.86 5.17 -14.03
N ARG A 168 -14.10 4.08 -13.90
CA ARG A 168 -13.44 3.41 -15.04
C ARG A 168 -14.25 2.24 -15.55
N ARG A 169 -15.19 2.51 -16.47
CA ARG A 169 -16.09 1.50 -17.07
C ARG A 169 -15.32 0.36 -17.74
N GLU A 170 -14.36 0.68 -18.61
CA GLU A 170 -13.55 -0.33 -19.33
C GLU A 170 -12.78 -1.24 -18.38
N SER A 171 -12.17 -0.67 -17.35
CA SER A 171 -11.48 -1.42 -16.31
C SER A 171 -12.42 -2.32 -15.53
N MET A 172 -13.68 -1.93 -15.33
CA MET A 172 -14.68 -2.79 -14.69
C MET A 172 -15.01 -4.02 -15.56
N VAL A 173 -15.18 -3.82 -16.87
CA VAL A 173 -15.41 -4.91 -17.82
C VAL A 173 -14.23 -5.88 -17.84
N ARG A 174 -12.99 -5.38 -17.82
CA ARG A 174 -11.78 -6.21 -17.73
C ARG A 174 -11.73 -7.04 -16.45
N VAL A 175 -12.03 -6.44 -15.30
CA VAL A 175 -12.11 -7.17 -14.02
C VAL A 175 -13.15 -8.27 -14.09
N TYR A 176 -14.34 -8.01 -14.65
CA TYR A 176 -15.34 -9.06 -14.84
C TYR A 176 -14.88 -10.16 -15.81
N GLY A 177 -14.20 -9.81 -16.90
CA GLY A 177 -13.59 -10.77 -17.81
C GLY A 177 -12.56 -11.67 -17.12
N LEU A 178 -11.72 -11.11 -16.25
CA LEU A 178 -10.79 -11.85 -15.39
C LEU A 178 -11.52 -12.82 -14.45
N MET A 179 -12.63 -12.38 -13.85
CA MET A 179 -13.46 -13.24 -13.02
C MET A 179 -14.08 -14.40 -13.82
N LYS A 180 -14.48 -14.18 -15.07
CA LYS A 180 -14.93 -15.31 -15.91
C LYS A 180 -13.80 -16.30 -16.19
N LYS A 181 -12.58 -15.80 -16.46
CA LYS A 181 -11.41 -16.63 -16.77
C LYS A 181 -11.00 -17.53 -15.58
N CYS A 182 -11.14 -17.07 -14.33
CA CYS A 182 -10.87 -17.89 -13.13
C CYS A 182 -12.00 -18.91 -12.81
N GLY A 183 -13.02 -19.02 -13.66
CA GLY A 183 -14.16 -19.92 -13.43
C GLY A 183 -15.16 -19.42 -12.39
N TRP A 184 -15.26 -18.11 -12.13
CA TRP A 184 -16.30 -17.56 -11.26
C TRP A 184 -17.69 -17.83 -11.84
N GLY A 185 -18.58 -18.44 -11.06
CA GLY A 185 -19.92 -18.85 -11.49
C GLY A 185 -19.99 -20.21 -12.19
N SER A 186 -18.85 -20.83 -12.54
CA SER A 186 -18.81 -22.18 -13.12
C SER A 186 -18.11 -23.18 -12.19
N VAL A 187 -16.90 -22.85 -11.75
CA VAL A 187 -16.06 -23.66 -10.85
C VAL A 187 -16.14 -23.11 -9.43
N VAL A 188 -16.06 -21.79 -9.27
CA VAL A 188 -16.10 -21.11 -7.98
C VAL A 188 -17.53 -20.60 -7.71
N VAL A 189 -18.06 -20.92 -6.53
CA VAL A 189 -19.39 -20.46 -6.10
C VAL A 189 -19.37 -18.93 -5.97
N PRO A 190 -20.27 -18.20 -6.65
CA PRO A 190 -20.37 -16.76 -6.48
C PRO A 190 -20.73 -16.39 -5.04
N ASP A 191 -20.04 -15.40 -4.49
CA ASP A 191 -20.44 -14.76 -3.24
C ASP A 191 -21.54 -13.71 -3.51
N GLU A 192 -22.64 -13.76 -2.76
CA GLU A 192 -23.81 -12.90 -2.98
C GLU A 192 -23.46 -11.40 -2.92
N TYR A 193 -22.54 -11.01 -2.02
CA TYR A 193 -22.14 -9.62 -1.89
C TYR A 193 -21.27 -9.17 -3.06
N VAL A 194 -20.37 -10.02 -3.56
CA VAL A 194 -19.61 -9.76 -4.80
C VAL A 194 -20.56 -9.54 -5.98
N VAL A 195 -21.56 -10.41 -6.14
CA VAL A 195 -22.58 -10.28 -7.21
C VAL A 195 -23.30 -8.95 -7.10
N GLN A 196 -23.76 -8.59 -5.91
CA GLN A 196 -24.48 -7.34 -5.69
C GLN A 196 -23.61 -6.11 -6.05
N VAL A 197 -22.33 -6.11 -5.65
CA VAL A 197 -21.40 -5.03 -5.96
C VAL A 197 -21.16 -4.92 -7.47
N LEU A 198 -21.02 -6.04 -8.18
CA LEU A 198 -20.89 -6.07 -9.65
C LEU A 198 -22.13 -5.54 -10.36
N VAL A 199 -23.30 -6.07 -10.04
CA VAL A 199 -24.57 -5.66 -10.67
C VAL A 199 -24.82 -4.17 -10.46
N ASN A 200 -24.58 -3.65 -9.25
CA ASN A 200 -24.74 -2.23 -8.95
C ASN A 200 -23.69 -1.38 -9.68
N GLY A 201 -22.45 -1.86 -9.79
CA GLY A 201 -21.41 -1.17 -10.54
C GLY A 201 -21.73 -1.05 -12.02
N PHE A 202 -22.18 -2.13 -12.68
CA PHE A 202 -22.55 -2.08 -14.09
C PHE A 202 -23.76 -1.17 -14.33
N LYS A 203 -24.78 -1.24 -13.46
CA LYS A 203 -25.89 -0.29 -13.51
C LYS A 203 -25.45 1.16 -13.35
N SER A 204 -24.44 1.43 -12.52
CA SER A 204 -23.89 2.79 -12.34
C SER A 204 -23.14 3.33 -13.56
N PHE A 205 -22.77 2.45 -14.50
CA PHE A 205 -22.16 2.78 -15.79
C PHE A 205 -23.15 2.69 -16.95
N ASP A 206 -24.44 2.58 -16.69
CA ASP A 206 -25.51 2.35 -17.68
C ASP A 206 -25.36 1.04 -18.49
N GLU A 207 -24.55 0.11 -18.02
CA GLU A 207 -24.33 -1.21 -18.62
C GLU A 207 -25.40 -2.22 -18.15
N ILE A 208 -26.67 -1.93 -18.48
CA ILE A 208 -27.84 -2.69 -17.99
C ILE A 208 -27.84 -4.14 -18.49
N GLU A 209 -27.33 -4.38 -19.70
CA GLU A 209 -27.25 -5.73 -20.29
C GLU A 209 -26.24 -6.60 -19.54
N LEU A 210 -25.03 -6.09 -19.30
CA LEU A 210 -24.02 -6.78 -18.49
C LEU A 210 -24.51 -7.02 -17.05
N ALA A 211 -25.21 -6.05 -16.46
CA ALA A 211 -25.79 -6.22 -15.13
C ALA A 211 -26.83 -7.37 -15.07
N LYS A 212 -27.65 -7.53 -16.12
CA LYS A 212 -28.60 -8.65 -16.23
C LYS A 212 -27.88 -9.98 -16.45
N GLU A 213 -26.89 -9.99 -17.33
CA GLU A 213 -26.06 -11.17 -17.60
C GLU A 213 -25.41 -11.72 -16.33
N VAL A 214 -24.76 -10.85 -15.54
CA VAL A 214 -24.17 -11.21 -14.24
C VAL A 214 -25.23 -11.85 -13.33
N GLN A 215 -26.40 -11.23 -13.21
CA GLN A 215 -27.48 -11.74 -12.36
C GLN A 215 -27.97 -13.12 -12.81
N ASP A 216 -28.17 -13.32 -14.11
CA ASP A 216 -28.66 -14.58 -14.68
C ASP A 216 -27.63 -15.70 -14.60
N GLU A 217 -26.35 -15.40 -14.84
CA GLU A 217 -25.24 -16.34 -14.62
C GLU A 217 -25.16 -16.77 -13.15
N CYS A 218 -25.26 -15.83 -12.22
CA CYS A 218 -25.18 -16.14 -10.78
C CYS A 218 -26.38 -16.96 -10.31
N ASN A 219 -27.59 -16.61 -10.74
CA ASN A 219 -28.80 -17.38 -10.43
C ASN A 219 -28.69 -18.83 -10.92
N ARG A 220 -28.15 -19.03 -12.14
CA ARG A 220 -27.86 -20.36 -12.68
C ARG A 220 -26.81 -21.10 -11.86
N ALA A 221 -25.73 -20.43 -11.48
CA ALA A 221 -24.67 -21.00 -10.64
C ALA A 221 -25.23 -21.47 -9.29
N PHE A 222 -25.97 -20.62 -8.57
CA PHE A 222 -26.58 -20.95 -7.29
C PHE A 222 -27.54 -22.15 -7.38
N ALA A 223 -28.34 -22.24 -8.45
CA ALA A 223 -29.21 -23.38 -8.69
C ALA A 223 -28.41 -24.68 -8.89
N ASN A 224 -27.32 -24.63 -9.65
CA ASN A 224 -26.46 -25.78 -9.93
C ASN A 224 -25.75 -26.28 -8.66
N PHE A 225 -25.16 -25.38 -7.88
CA PHE A 225 -24.50 -25.76 -6.62
C PHE A 225 -25.48 -26.29 -5.58
N SER A 226 -26.71 -25.77 -5.54
CA SER A 226 -27.77 -26.26 -4.65
C SER A 226 -28.18 -27.70 -5.00
N ARG A 227 -28.35 -28.02 -6.29
CA ARG A 227 -28.65 -29.39 -6.76
C ARG A 227 -27.53 -30.37 -6.42
N ALA A 228 -26.28 -30.00 -6.71
CA ALA A 228 -25.12 -30.84 -6.41
C ALA A 228 -24.98 -31.17 -4.91
N LYS A 229 -25.40 -30.25 -4.02
CA LYS A 229 -25.43 -30.49 -2.57
C LYS A 229 -26.51 -31.50 -2.17
N LEU A 230 -27.70 -31.45 -2.78
CA LEU A 230 -28.78 -32.39 -2.51
C LEU A 230 -28.46 -33.81 -2.99
N ASP A 231 -27.77 -33.96 -4.11
CA ASP A 231 -27.40 -35.28 -4.64
C ASP A 231 -26.34 -35.98 -3.78
N LYS A 232 -25.44 -35.22 -3.14
CA LYS A 232 -24.46 -35.75 -2.17
C LYS A 232 -25.08 -36.24 -0.86
N LEU A 233 -26.28 -35.79 -0.51
CA LEU A 233 -26.97 -36.17 0.73
C LEU A 233 -27.89 -37.40 0.57
N LYS A 234 -28.04 -37.91 -0.67
CA LYS A 234 -28.89 -39.06 -1.00
C LYS A 234 -28.10 -40.38 -1.08
N ILE A 235 -26.83 -40.38 -0.67
CA ILE A 235 -25.92 -41.53 -0.57
C ILE A 235 -25.72 -41.83 0.92
#